data_AF-A0A068ZVX2-F1
#
_entry.id   AF-A0A068ZVX2-F1
#
_cell.length_a   1.000
_cell.length_b   1.000
_cell.length_c   1.000
_cell.angle_alpha   90.00
_cell.angle_beta   90.00
_cell.angle_gamma   90.00
#
_symmetry.space_group_name_H-M   'P 1'
#
loop_
_entity.id
_entity.type
_entity.pdbx_description
1 polymer ?
#
loop_
_entity_poly.entity_id
_entity_poly.type
_entity_poly.pdbx_seq_one_letter_code
_entity_poly.pdbx_strand_id
1 'polypeptide(L)'
;MKLQNIISLKGAAWIAIVSRNPNFNALENNEQYENISAMYDLSNNYKIFEFLGNDIDAGFRISKQTCPERLVLSFELAYILSRKTDILSKLHIITYKKLKGIWKDKLYPIIWYHNKGKNNDIEFDDSFSFDEIEENELVREYFFNKKGESKLLIDSFMFNSVDKALDKILIDRNLSDKIEKIGDVISKTNPSYDKNTIDKDYIKVDLMELHCVAVCYNKSTSKILIAKRSDNRNNNASKWEFGCAKASLETSIINTIKDEYEKDFNINIEPITDCTRKDDCQPIPLAIYQVKKSDGLHKGIITLAEIINDYDISKFEPTSKHNELAWIGEDELEDFNENTVPDFKETLKLAFKKLNENQLQESTNM
;
A
#
# COMPACT_ATOMS: atom_id res chain seq x y z
N MET A 1 12.08 -16.03 -37.21
CA MET A 1 12.25 -16.39 -35.79
C MET A 1 10.90 -16.21 -35.12
N LYS A 2 10.14 -17.29 -34.90
CA LYS A 2 8.84 -17.20 -34.22
C LYS A 2 9.13 -16.84 -32.77
N LEU A 3 8.61 -15.71 -32.30
CA LEU A 3 8.46 -15.41 -30.87
C LEU A 3 7.47 -16.44 -30.29
N GLN A 4 7.94 -17.68 -30.13
CA GLN A 4 7.18 -18.76 -29.50
C GLN A 4 7.39 -18.62 -28.00
N ASN A 5 6.27 -18.43 -27.30
CA ASN A 5 6.10 -18.13 -25.88
C ASN A 5 6.11 -16.64 -25.54
N ILE A 6 5.12 -15.93 -26.09
CA ILE A 6 4.59 -14.75 -25.40
C ILE A 6 3.97 -15.27 -24.11
N ILE A 7 4.50 -14.84 -22.97
CA ILE A 7 3.88 -15.06 -21.67
C ILE A 7 2.53 -14.35 -21.72
N SER A 8 1.44 -15.12 -21.74
CA SER A 8 0.09 -14.57 -21.67
C SER A 8 -0.47 -14.74 -20.26
N LEU A 9 -1.17 -13.71 -19.79
CA LEU A 9 -1.72 -13.64 -18.44
C LEU A 9 -3.18 -14.05 -18.45
N LYS A 10 -3.58 -14.87 -17.48
CA LYS A 10 -4.98 -15.10 -17.15
C LYS A 10 -5.30 -14.42 -15.82
N GLY A 11 -6.38 -13.67 -15.77
CA GLY A 11 -6.78 -12.88 -14.60
C GLY A 11 -8.04 -13.42 -13.94
N ALA A 12 -8.13 -13.25 -12.63
CA ALA A 12 -9.36 -13.41 -11.88
C ALA A 12 -9.48 -12.30 -10.84
N ALA A 13 -10.67 -11.74 -10.67
CA ALA A 13 -10.96 -10.79 -9.61
C ALA A 13 -12.25 -11.17 -8.89
N TRP A 14 -12.25 -11.05 -7.58
CA TRP A 14 -13.40 -11.30 -6.72
C TRP A 14 -13.38 -10.34 -5.55
N ILE A 15 -14.47 -10.28 -4.81
CA ILE A 15 -14.61 -9.47 -3.61
C ILE A 15 -15.13 -10.33 -2.45
N ALA A 16 -14.60 -10.09 -1.26
CA ALA A 16 -14.98 -10.78 -0.03
C ALA A 16 -14.95 -9.80 1.14
N ILE A 17 -15.95 -9.88 2.03
CA ILE A 17 -15.87 -9.22 3.33
C ILE A 17 -15.11 -10.16 4.26
N VAL A 18 -14.04 -9.66 4.86
CA VAL A 18 -13.16 -10.44 5.73
C VAL A 18 -13.18 -9.86 7.14
N SER A 19 -13.51 -10.68 8.12
CA SER A 19 -13.34 -10.32 9.53
C SER A 19 -11.90 -10.57 9.99
N ARG A 20 -11.34 -9.61 10.75
CA ARG A 20 -10.08 -9.81 11.48
C ARG A 20 -10.43 -10.41 12.83
N ASN A 21 -10.37 -11.73 12.98
CA ASN A 21 -10.55 -12.35 14.29
C ASN A 21 -9.16 -12.66 14.89
N PRO A 22 -8.68 -11.90 15.89
CA PRO A 22 -7.38 -12.17 16.52
C PRO A 22 -7.38 -13.44 17.37
N ASN A 23 -8.55 -14.01 17.70
CA ASN A 23 -8.66 -15.21 18.52
C ASN A 23 -9.64 -16.20 17.89
N PHE A 24 -9.11 -17.28 17.30
CA PHE A 24 -9.90 -18.43 16.82
C PHE A 24 -10.81 -19.05 17.91
N ASN A 25 -10.60 -18.72 19.19
CA ASN A 25 -11.33 -19.28 20.34
C ASN A 25 -12.48 -18.41 20.88
N ALA A 26 -12.78 -17.24 20.30
CA ALA A 26 -13.87 -16.39 20.76
C ALA A 26 -15.02 -16.37 19.73
N LEU A 27 -15.81 -17.45 19.71
CA LEU A 27 -17.10 -17.55 19.03
C LEU A 27 -18.23 -16.88 19.85
N GLU A 28 -18.02 -15.64 20.33
CA GLU A 28 -19.00 -14.99 21.20
C GLU A 28 -19.69 -13.73 20.64
N ASN A 29 -19.41 -13.34 19.38
CA ASN A 29 -20.21 -12.29 18.73
C ASN A 29 -20.81 -12.79 17.41
N ASN A 30 -22.14 -12.81 17.36
CA ASN A 30 -23.02 -13.29 16.30
C ASN A 30 -22.94 -12.52 14.96
N GLU A 31 -21.81 -11.92 14.61
CA GLU A 31 -21.56 -11.51 13.23
C GLU A 31 -20.75 -12.60 12.53
N GLN A 32 -21.45 -13.61 12.05
CA GLN A 32 -20.88 -14.73 11.30
C GLN A 32 -20.42 -14.22 9.92
N TYR A 33 -19.26 -13.58 9.86
CA TYR A 33 -18.63 -13.29 8.58
C TYR A 33 -18.12 -14.61 7.99
N GLU A 34 -18.54 -14.92 6.75
CA GLU A 34 -18.17 -16.16 6.06
C GLU A 34 -16.68 -16.26 5.75
N ASN A 35 -15.95 -15.14 5.83
CA ASN A 35 -14.51 -15.09 5.59
C ASN A 35 -13.79 -14.43 6.75
N ILE A 36 -12.64 -15.00 7.11
CA ILE A 36 -11.77 -14.58 8.18
C ILE A 36 -10.35 -14.37 7.66
N SER A 37 -9.60 -13.52 8.36
CA SER A 37 -8.15 -13.43 8.21
C SER A 37 -7.48 -13.94 9.47
N ALA A 38 -6.41 -14.70 9.29
CA ALA A 38 -5.59 -15.28 10.34
C ALA A 38 -4.14 -14.82 10.16
N MET A 39 -3.45 -14.59 11.28
CA MET A 39 -2.01 -14.30 11.28
C MET A 39 -1.31 -15.46 11.96
N TYR A 40 -0.38 -16.10 11.25
CA TYR A 40 0.43 -17.20 11.74
C TYR A 40 1.84 -16.70 12.03
N ASP A 41 2.27 -16.88 13.28
CA ASP A 41 3.68 -16.69 13.66
C ASP A 41 4.48 -17.92 13.20
N LEU A 42 5.40 -17.71 12.27
CA LEU A 42 6.43 -18.67 11.88
C LEU A 42 7.65 -18.55 12.81
N SER A 43 8.51 -19.56 12.78
CA SER A 43 9.83 -19.47 13.41
C SER A 43 10.61 -18.26 12.84
N ASN A 44 11.32 -17.53 13.71
CA ASN A 44 12.07 -16.29 13.42
C ASN A 44 11.24 -15.00 13.26
N ASN A 45 10.13 -14.84 14.00
CA ASN A 45 9.28 -13.62 14.01
C ASN A 45 8.65 -13.26 12.64
N TYR A 46 8.62 -14.20 11.70
CA TYR A 46 7.88 -14.02 10.46
C TYR A 46 6.38 -14.19 10.73
N LYS A 47 5.58 -13.28 10.20
CA LYS A 47 4.11 -13.34 10.29
C LYS A 47 3.55 -13.55 8.90
N ILE A 48 2.82 -14.65 8.69
CA ILE A 48 2.05 -14.87 7.47
C ILE A 48 0.60 -14.50 7.74
N PHE A 49 0.02 -13.73 6.81
CA PHE A 49 -1.42 -13.50 6.79
C PHE A 49 -2.08 -14.46 5.80
N GLU A 50 -3.09 -15.19 6.28
CA GLU A 50 -3.95 -16.02 5.45
C GLU A 50 -5.39 -15.53 5.50
N PHE A 51 -6.11 -15.81 4.41
CA PHE A 51 -7.52 -15.52 4.27
C PHE A 51 -8.25 -16.84 4.02
N LEU A 52 -9.30 -17.11 4.79
CA LEU A 52 -10.07 -18.34 4.74
C LEU A 52 -11.55 -18.00 4.67
N GLY A 53 -12.32 -18.73 3.85
CA GLY A 53 -13.76 -18.54 3.76
C GLY A 53 -14.34 -18.89 2.40
N ASN A 54 -15.68 -18.92 2.32
CA ASN A 54 -16.41 -19.32 1.12
C ASN A 54 -16.11 -18.44 -0.10
N ASP A 55 -15.98 -17.13 0.11
CA ASP A 55 -15.72 -16.17 -0.99
C ASP A 55 -14.26 -16.23 -1.44
N ILE A 56 -13.35 -16.58 -0.54
CA ILE A 56 -11.94 -16.84 -0.89
C ILE A 56 -11.85 -18.09 -1.75
N ASP A 57 -12.56 -19.16 -1.36
CA ASP A 57 -12.69 -20.38 -2.16
C ASP A 57 -13.35 -20.11 -3.52
N ALA A 58 -14.36 -19.24 -3.58
CA ALA A 58 -14.99 -18.82 -4.83
C ALA A 58 -13.95 -18.21 -5.78
N GLY A 59 -13.07 -17.33 -5.30
CA GLY A 59 -11.94 -16.78 -6.05
C GLY A 59 -11.07 -17.86 -6.69
N PHE A 60 -10.66 -18.86 -5.92
CA PHE A 60 -9.86 -19.99 -6.42
C PHE A 60 -10.61 -20.89 -7.41
N ARG A 61 -11.94 -20.96 -7.32
CA ARG A 61 -12.76 -21.75 -8.25
C ARG A 61 -12.96 -21.02 -9.58
N ILE A 62 -13.28 -19.73 -9.54
CA ILE A 62 -13.50 -18.94 -10.76
C ILE A 62 -12.19 -18.70 -11.51
N SER A 63 -11.03 -18.65 -10.86
CA SER A 63 -9.74 -18.48 -11.53
C SER A 63 -9.36 -19.63 -12.49
N LYS A 64 -10.09 -20.75 -12.41
CA LYS A 64 -10.01 -21.87 -13.37
C LYS A 64 -10.98 -21.72 -14.55
N GLN A 65 -11.86 -20.72 -14.52
CA GLN A 65 -12.92 -20.45 -15.49
C GLN A 65 -12.57 -19.23 -16.36
N THR A 66 -11.32 -19.16 -16.80
CA THR A 66 -10.79 -18.11 -17.67
C THR A 66 -9.75 -18.70 -18.62
N CYS A 67 -9.40 -17.99 -19.68
CA CYS A 67 -8.32 -18.34 -20.60
C CYS A 67 -7.26 -17.21 -20.63
N PRO A 68 -6.13 -17.40 -21.34
CA PRO A 68 -5.15 -16.34 -21.51
C PRO A 68 -5.79 -15.06 -22.08
N GLU A 69 -5.32 -13.90 -21.65
CA GLU A 69 -5.84 -12.57 -22.01
C GLU A 69 -7.28 -12.27 -21.57
N ARG A 70 -7.83 -13.09 -20.66
CA ARG A 70 -9.17 -12.89 -20.11
C ARG A 70 -9.15 -12.70 -18.60
N LEU A 71 -10.04 -11.82 -18.15
CA LEU A 71 -10.30 -11.54 -16.74
C LEU A 71 -11.69 -12.04 -16.37
N VAL A 72 -11.74 -13.06 -15.52
CA VAL A 72 -13.01 -13.53 -14.92
C VAL A 72 -13.32 -12.76 -13.65
N LEU A 73 -14.60 -12.41 -13.46
CA LEU A 73 -15.09 -11.75 -12.26
C LEU A 73 -16.01 -12.67 -11.46
N SER A 74 -16.00 -12.54 -10.13
CA SER A 74 -17.08 -13.10 -9.31
C SER A 74 -18.40 -12.36 -9.58
N PHE A 75 -19.53 -13.04 -9.38
CA PHE A 75 -20.86 -12.47 -9.49
C PHE A 75 -21.03 -11.21 -8.64
N GLU A 76 -20.61 -11.25 -7.38
CA GLU A 76 -20.75 -10.12 -6.45
C GLU A 76 -20.01 -8.88 -6.97
N LEU A 77 -18.77 -9.06 -7.43
CA LEU A 77 -17.96 -7.98 -7.97
C LEU A 77 -18.56 -7.43 -9.28
N ALA A 78 -18.94 -8.32 -10.20
CA ALA A 78 -19.57 -7.96 -11.47
C ALA A 78 -20.88 -7.19 -11.25
N TYR A 79 -21.73 -7.65 -10.34
CA TYR A 79 -22.99 -6.99 -9.98
C TYR A 79 -22.73 -5.58 -9.44
N ILE A 80 -21.88 -5.43 -8.42
CA ILE A 80 -21.59 -4.12 -7.81
C ILE A 80 -21.06 -3.15 -8.85
N LEU A 81 -20.05 -3.56 -9.63
CA LEU A 81 -19.45 -2.71 -10.63
C LEU A 81 -20.46 -2.32 -11.72
N SER A 82 -21.33 -3.24 -12.15
CA SER A 82 -22.37 -2.95 -13.15
C SER A 82 -23.39 -1.90 -12.69
N ARG A 83 -23.62 -1.78 -11.37
CA ARG A 83 -24.56 -0.82 -10.79
C ARG A 83 -23.94 0.51 -10.40
N LYS A 84 -22.63 0.52 -10.14
CA LYS A 84 -21.92 1.68 -9.59
C LYS A 84 -21.00 2.38 -10.60
N THR A 85 -20.78 1.79 -11.77
CA THR A 85 -19.84 2.29 -12.78
C THR A 85 -20.39 2.07 -14.20
N ASP A 86 -19.63 2.50 -15.21
CA ASP A 86 -19.95 2.34 -16.62
C ASP A 86 -19.61 0.95 -17.20
N ILE A 87 -19.25 -0.03 -16.36
CA ILE A 87 -18.68 -1.30 -16.86
C ILE A 87 -19.71 -2.33 -17.34
N LEU A 88 -21.02 -2.10 -17.16
CA LEU A 88 -22.04 -3.10 -17.52
C LEU A 88 -21.89 -3.59 -18.97
N SER A 89 -21.60 -2.68 -19.91
CA SER A 89 -21.37 -3.00 -21.33
C SER A 89 -20.06 -3.75 -21.60
N LYS A 90 -19.17 -3.83 -20.61
CA LYS A 90 -17.87 -4.50 -20.67
C LYS A 90 -17.92 -5.91 -20.07
N LEU A 91 -19.08 -6.35 -19.59
CA LEU A 91 -19.29 -7.67 -18.99
C LEU A 91 -19.90 -8.63 -20.01
N HIS A 92 -19.41 -9.87 -20.02
CA HIS A 92 -19.87 -10.92 -20.91
C HIS A 92 -20.13 -12.20 -20.12
N ILE A 93 -21.36 -12.71 -20.15
CA ILE A 93 -21.69 -14.01 -19.56
C ILE A 93 -21.31 -15.10 -20.56
N ILE A 94 -20.29 -15.86 -20.19
CA ILE A 94 -19.71 -16.92 -21.03
C ILE A 94 -20.59 -18.17 -20.98
N THR A 95 -20.90 -18.60 -19.77
CA THR A 95 -21.57 -19.86 -19.50
C THR A 95 -22.05 -19.90 -18.04
N TYR A 96 -22.68 -21.01 -17.64
CA TYR A 96 -23.00 -21.30 -16.25
C TYR A 96 -22.44 -22.66 -15.86
N LYS A 97 -21.61 -22.72 -14.81
CA LYS A 97 -20.98 -23.96 -14.35
C LYS A 97 -21.30 -24.22 -12.88
N LYS A 98 -21.35 -25.50 -12.49
CA LYS A 98 -21.39 -25.89 -11.09
C LYS A 98 -19.96 -25.82 -10.54
N LEU A 99 -19.73 -24.91 -9.62
CA LEU A 99 -18.42 -24.76 -8.98
C LEU A 99 -18.46 -25.44 -7.61
N LYS A 100 -17.60 -26.44 -7.41
CA LYS A 100 -17.61 -27.28 -6.20
C LYS A 100 -17.55 -26.42 -4.92
N GLY A 101 -18.57 -26.55 -4.08
CA GLY A 101 -18.72 -25.85 -2.81
C GLY A 101 -19.33 -24.45 -2.91
N ILE A 102 -19.52 -23.92 -4.13
CA ILE A 102 -20.09 -22.58 -4.35
C ILE A 102 -21.59 -22.70 -4.59
N TRP A 103 -22.37 -21.88 -3.88
CA TRP A 103 -23.84 -21.86 -3.95
C TRP A 103 -24.49 -23.25 -3.81
N LYS A 104 -23.90 -24.13 -2.99
CA LYS A 104 -24.35 -25.52 -2.80
C LYS A 104 -24.40 -26.31 -4.12
N ASP A 105 -23.34 -26.18 -4.92
CA ASP A 105 -23.15 -26.82 -6.22
C ASP A 105 -24.25 -26.48 -7.25
N LYS A 106 -24.91 -25.33 -7.06
CA LYS A 106 -25.81 -24.77 -8.08
C LYS A 106 -25.01 -24.06 -9.17
N LEU A 107 -25.68 -23.81 -10.29
CA LEU A 107 -25.10 -23.08 -11.40
C LEU A 107 -24.67 -21.67 -10.98
N TYR A 108 -23.42 -21.35 -11.27
CA TYR A 108 -22.73 -20.09 -11.07
C TYR A 108 -22.39 -19.45 -12.42
N PRO A 109 -22.63 -18.13 -12.61
CA PRO A 109 -22.31 -17.46 -13.86
C PRO A 109 -20.79 -17.32 -14.03
N ILE A 110 -20.28 -17.70 -15.21
CA ILE A 110 -18.90 -17.38 -15.60
C ILE A 110 -18.94 -16.07 -16.37
N ILE A 111 -18.41 -15.01 -15.76
CA ILE A 111 -18.50 -13.64 -16.27
C ILE A 111 -17.10 -13.16 -16.60
N TRP A 112 -16.86 -12.79 -17.85
CA TRP A 112 -15.60 -12.17 -18.26
C TRP A 112 -15.78 -10.67 -18.46
N TYR A 113 -14.69 -9.94 -18.21
CA TYR A 113 -14.59 -8.52 -18.46
C TYR A 113 -13.74 -8.27 -19.71
N HIS A 114 -14.23 -7.40 -20.60
CA HIS A 114 -13.53 -6.93 -21.77
C HIS A 114 -13.76 -5.44 -21.99
N ASN A 115 -12.69 -4.69 -22.19
CA ASN A 115 -12.77 -3.26 -22.46
C ASN A 115 -12.12 -2.95 -23.81
N LYS A 116 -12.93 -2.67 -24.82
CA LYS A 116 -12.44 -2.38 -26.17
C LYS A 116 -11.45 -1.21 -26.21
N GLY A 117 -11.70 -0.14 -25.46
CA GLY A 117 -10.81 1.04 -25.42
C GLY A 117 -9.45 0.78 -24.77
N LYS A 118 -9.28 -0.38 -24.11
CA LYS A 118 -7.99 -0.85 -23.60
C LYS A 118 -7.42 -2.02 -24.41
N ASN A 119 -8.17 -2.52 -25.40
CA ASN A 119 -7.82 -3.65 -26.25
C ASN A 119 -7.86 -3.23 -27.73
N ASN A 120 -7.18 -2.12 -28.06
CA ASN A 120 -7.03 -1.62 -29.44
C ASN A 120 -8.37 -1.44 -30.20
N ASP A 121 -9.43 -1.07 -29.48
CA ASP A 121 -10.79 -0.89 -30.00
C ASP A 121 -11.41 -2.16 -30.63
N ILE A 122 -10.89 -3.33 -30.27
CA ILE A 122 -11.42 -4.63 -30.71
C ILE A 122 -12.63 -5.01 -29.86
N GLU A 123 -13.74 -5.36 -30.52
CA GLU A 123 -14.95 -5.88 -29.86
C GLU A 123 -14.68 -7.27 -29.26
N PHE A 124 -15.44 -7.66 -28.23
CA PHE A 124 -15.17 -8.90 -27.49
C PHE A 124 -15.15 -10.15 -28.39
N ASP A 125 -16.15 -10.30 -29.26
CA ASP A 125 -16.26 -11.41 -30.20
C ASP A 125 -15.07 -11.49 -31.16
N ASP A 126 -14.51 -10.35 -31.57
CA ASP A 126 -13.38 -10.26 -32.50
C ASP A 126 -12.03 -10.38 -31.80
N SER A 127 -12.02 -10.40 -30.46
CA SER A 127 -10.78 -10.48 -29.66
C SER A 127 -10.25 -11.90 -29.51
N PHE A 128 -10.96 -12.91 -30.01
CA PHE A 128 -10.55 -14.32 -29.97
C PHE A 128 -9.68 -14.68 -31.17
N SER A 129 -8.70 -15.58 -30.97
CA SER A 129 -7.92 -16.11 -32.08
C SER A 129 -8.77 -17.01 -32.98
N PHE A 130 -8.39 -17.15 -34.26
CA PHE A 130 -9.19 -17.82 -35.29
C PHE A 130 -9.53 -19.29 -34.96
N ASP A 131 -8.69 -19.97 -34.17
CA ASP A 131 -8.79 -21.36 -33.74
C ASP A 131 -9.22 -21.52 -32.27
N GLU A 132 -9.38 -20.43 -31.52
CA GLU A 132 -9.61 -20.48 -30.07
C GLU A 132 -10.96 -21.12 -29.71
N ILE A 133 -11.96 -21.02 -30.60
CA ILE A 133 -13.25 -21.70 -30.48
C ILE A 133 -13.07 -23.22 -30.44
N GLU A 134 -12.08 -23.76 -31.17
CA GLU A 134 -11.82 -25.20 -31.18
C GLU A 134 -10.95 -25.66 -30.01
N GLU A 135 -10.01 -24.81 -29.59
CA GLU A 135 -9.06 -25.15 -28.53
C GLU A 135 -9.62 -24.94 -27.11
N ASN A 136 -10.57 -24.02 -26.93
CA ASN A 136 -11.05 -23.61 -25.62
C ASN A 136 -12.55 -23.89 -25.41
N GLU A 137 -12.87 -24.72 -24.42
CA GLU A 137 -14.25 -25.08 -24.07
C GLU A 137 -15.10 -23.87 -23.69
N LEU A 138 -14.57 -22.90 -22.95
CA LEU A 138 -15.33 -21.72 -22.51
C LEU A 138 -15.67 -20.80 -23.67
N VAL A 139 -14.74 -20.63 -24.61
CA VAL A 139 -14.96 -19.85 -25.84
C VAL A 139 -16.00 -20.52 -26.72
N ARG A 140 -15.89 -21.85 -26.90
CA ARG A 140 -16.92 -22.64 -27.60
C ARG A 140 -18.30 -22.48 -26.96
N GLU A 141 -18.39 -22.64 -25.65
CA GLU A 141 -19.63 -22.47 -24.90
C GLU A 141 -20.22 -21.07 -25.09
N TYR A 142 -19.40 -20.01 -25.03
CA TYR A 142 -19.86 -18.62 -25.25
C TYR A 142 -20.57 -18.46 -26.59
N PHE A 143 -19.92 -18.86 -27.70
CA PHE A 143 -20.49 -18.70 -29.03
C PHE A 143 -21.73 -19.57 -29.25
N PHE A 144 -21.76 -20.80 -28.73
CA PHE A 144 -22.94 -21.66 -28.82
C PHE A 144 -24.12 -21.10 -28.00
N ASN A 145 -23.85 -20.65 -26.78
CA ASN A 145 -24.87 -20.04 -25.92
C ASN A 145 -25.48 -18.80 -26.56
N LYS A 146 -24.66 -17.94 -27.18
CA LYS A 146 -25.10 -16.73 -27.89
C LYS A 146 -26.00 -17.05 -29.09
N LYS A 147 -25.71 -18.13 -29.82
CA LYS A 147 -26.52 -18.64 -30.95
C LYS A 147 -27.81 -19.35 -30.53
N GLY A 148 -28.04 -19.56 -29.22
CA GLY A 148 -29.18 -20.33 -28.72
C GLY A 148 -28.99 -21.84 -28.83
N GLU A 149 -27.77 -22.32 -29.07
CA GLU A 149 -27.38 -23.73 -29.14
C GLU A 149 -26.81 -24.22 -27.79
N SER A 150 -27.28 -23.62 -26.68
CA SER A 150 -26.81 -23.96 -25.34
C SER A 150 -27.13 -25.40 -24.98
N LYS A 151 -26.17 -26.09 -24.36
CA LYS A 151 -26.41 -27.40 -23.73
C LYS A 151 -27.22 -27.28 -22.42
N LEU A 152 -27.33 -26.08 -21.87
CA LEU A 152 -28.03 -25.81 -20.62
C LEU A 152 -29.49 -25.45 -20.90
N LEU A 153 -30.40 -26.02 -20.10
CA LEU A 153 -31.82 -25.69 -20.13
C LEU A 153 -32.07 -24.39 -19.36
N ILE A 154 -31.58 -23.28 -19.90
CA ILE A 154 -31.68 -21.93 -19.34
C ILE A 154 -32.13 -21.00 -20.45
N ASP A 155 -33.00 -20.03 -20.13
CA ASP A 155 -33.49 -19.07 -21.11
C ASP A 155 -32.35 -18.29 -21.80
N SER A 156 -32.49 -18.09 -23.11
CA SER A 156 -31.47 -17.43 -23.94
C SER A 156 -31.12 -16.01 -23.51
N PHE A 157 -32.04 -15.30 -22.84
CA PHE A 157 -31.77 -13.96 -22.32
C PHE A 157 -30.68 -13.97 -21.24
N MET A 158 -30.46 -15.10 -20.56
CA MET A 158 -29.42 -15.23 -19.53
C MET A 158 -28.01 -15.07 -20.10
N PHE A 159 -27.82 -15.34 -21.40
CA PHE A 159 -26.55 -15.12 -22.11
C PHE A 159 -26.52 -13.78 -22.85
N ASN A 160 -27.66 -13.36 -23.39
CA ASN A 160 -27.74 -12.22 -24.31
C ASN A 160 -28.04 -10.87 -23.62
N SER A 161 -28.53 -10.88 -22.38
CA SER A 161 -28.87 -9.69 -21.61
C SER A 161 -28.23 -9.75 -20.24
N VAL A 162 -26.98 -9.31 -20.15
CA VAL A 162 -26.17 -9.33 -18.92
C VAL A 162 -26.90 -8.65 -17.76
N ASP A 163 -27.47 -7.48 -18.01
CA ASP A 163 -28.23 -6.71 -17.03
C ASP A 163 -29.37 -7.53 -16.38
N LYS A 164 -30.26 -8.09 -17.22
CA LYS A 164 -31.39 -8.91 -16.77
C LYS A 164 -30.93 -10.20 -16.11
N ALA A 165 -29.87 -10.80 -16.63
CA ALA A 165 -29.31 -12.03 -16.08
C ALA A 165 -28.76 -11.80 -14.66
N LEU A 166 -28.02 -10.71 -14.45
CA LEU A 166 -27.48 -10.33 -13.15
C LEU A 166 -28.60 -10.12 -12.12
N ASP A 167 -29.64 -9.38 -12.48
CA ASP A 167 -30.77 -9.12 -11.58
C ASP A 167 -31.56 -10.41 -11.26
N LYS A 168 -31.77 -11.26 -12.27
CA LYS A 168 -32.41 -12.56 -12.03
C LYS A 168 -31.60 -13.44 -11.09
N ILE A 169 -30.27 -13.49 -11.25
CA ILE A 169 -29.39 -14.28 -10.38
C ILE A 169 -29.42 -13.74 -8.96
N LEU A 170 -29.38 -12.41 -8.78
CA LEU A 170 -29.47 -11.77 -7.47
C LEU A 170 -30.72 -12.25 -6.71
N ILE A 171 -31.88 -12.19 -7.38
CA ILE A 171 -33.18 -12.57 -6.83
C ILE A 171 -33.24 -14.08 -6.57
N ASP A 172 -32.95 -14.91 -7.58
CA ASP A 172 -33.06 -16.38 -7.49
C ASP A 172 -32.08 -17.00 -6.48
N ARG A 173 -30.98 -16.31 -6.16
CA ARG A 173 -29.98 -16.74 -5.19
C ARG A 173 -30.10 -16.05 -3.84
N ASN A 174 -31.05 -15.12 -3.68
CA ASN A 174 -31.25 -14.34 -2.46
C ASN A 174 -29.96 -13.64 -2.00
N LEU A 175 -29.30 -12.94 -2.91
CA LEU A 175 -27.99 -12.30 -2.68
C LEU A 175 -28.09 -10.80 -2.35
N SER A 176 -29.29 -10.22 -2.32
CA SER A 176 -29.51 -8.79 -2.05
C SER A 176 -28.83 -8.32 -0.76
N ASP A 177 -29.09 -9.00 0.36
CA ASP A 177 -28.51 -8.65 1.67
C ASP A 177 -26.98 -8.72 1.66
N LYS A 178 -26.40 -9.69 0.94
CA LYS A 178 -24.95 -9.84 0.80
C LYS A 178 -24.36 -8.66 0.03
N ILE A 179 -24.97 -8.27 -1.09
CA ILE A 179 -24.53 -7.14 -1.92
C ILE A 179 -24.64 -5.82 -1.15
N GLU A 180 -25.75 -5.60 -0.43
CA GLU A 180 -25.95 -4.43 0.42
C GLU A 180 -24.85 -4.36 1.49
N LYS A 181 -24.60 -5.47 2.20
CA LYS A 181 -23.54 -5.56 3.21
C LYS A 181 -22.15 -5.25 2.63
N ILE A 182 -21.84 -5.71 1.42
CA ILE A 182 -20.58 -5.36 0.74
C ILE A 182 -20.52 -3.86 0.46
N GLY A 183 -21.60 -3.28 -0.05
CA GLY A 183 -21.71 -1.83 -0.31
C GLY A 183 -21.51 -0.99 0.95
N ASP A 184 -22.11 -1.41 2.07
CA ASP A 184 -21.94 -0.77 3.38
C ASP A 184 -20.49 -0.81 3.86
N VAL A 185 -19.82 -1.96 3.73
CA VAL A 185 -18.40 -2.08 4.10
C VAL A 185 -17.53 -1.18 3.23
N ILE A 186 -17.75 -1.17 1.90
CA ILE A 186 -17.01 -0.29 0.98
C ILE A 186 -17.18 1.18 1.37
N SER A 187 -18.41 1.64 1.62
CA SER A 187 -18.70 3.04 1.96
C SER A 187 -18.13 3.47 3.32
N LYS A 188 -18.08 2.55 4.29
CA LYS A 188 -17.46 2.78 5.60
C LYS A 188 -15.92 2.76 5.55
N THR A 189 -15.34 2.16 4.51
CA THR A 189 -13.89 2.11 4.30
C THR A 189 -13.42 3.47 3.76
N ASN A 190 -13.20 4.43 4.66
CA ASN A 190 -12.73 5.77 4.33
C ASN A 190 -11.29 5.71 3.76
N PRO A 191 -10.99 6.30 2.58
CA PRO A 191 -9.62 6.45 2.09
C PRO A 191 -8.73 7.32 3.01
N SER A 192 -9.37 8.13 3.87
CA SER A 192 -8.75 8.98 4.87
C SER A 192 -8.51 8.29 6.22
N TYR A 193 -8.98 7.06 6.40
CA TYR A 193 -8.74 6.30 7.63
C TYR A 193 -7.35 5.65 7.57
N ASP A 194 -6.37 6.47 7.95
CA ASP A 194 -4.96 6.14 8.14
C ASP A 194 -4.27 5.55 6.90
N LYS A 195 -3.42 6.37 6.25
CA LYS A 195 -2.33 5.85 5.39
C LYS A 195 -1.47 4.80 6.12
N ASN A 196 -1.50 4.75 7.46
CA ASN A 196 -0.86 3.71 8.25
C ASN A 196 -1.64 2.38 8.33
N THR A 197 -2.91 2.31 7.89
CA THR A 197 -3.70 1.04 7.83
C THR A 197 -3.94 0.50 6.43
N ILE A 198 -3.85 1.34 5.40
CA ILE A 198 -4.10 0.93 4.00
C ILE A 198 -2.84 0.31 3.36
N ASP A 199 -1.64 0.65 3.83
CA ASP A 199 -0.38 -0.04 3.49
C ASP A 199 -0.06 -1.18 4.49
N LYS A 200 -1.05 -2.03 4.79
CA LYS A 200 -0.66 -3.39 5.18
C LYS A 200 -0.35 -4.13 3.89
N ASP A 201 0.85 -3.90 3.37
CA ASP A 201 1.53 -4.88 2.55
C ASP A 201 1.53 -6.17 3.40
N TYR A 202 0.51 -7.02 3.24
CA TYR A 202 0.41 -8.34 3.88
C TYR A 202 1.59 -9.25 3.49
N ILE A 203 2.46 -8.74 2.60
CA ILE A 203 3.66 -9.35 2.03
C ILE A 203 4.95 -8.65 2.55
N LYS A 204 4.90 -7.40 3.05
CA LYS A 204 6.08 -6.71 3.62
C LYS A 204 6.08 -6.77 5.14
N VAL A 205 6.90 -7.68 5.63
CA VAL A 205 7.38 -7.67 7.01
C VAL A 205 8.70 -6.90 6.98
N ASP A 206 8.69 -5.58 7.07
CA ASP A 206 9.95 -4.84 7.22
C ASP A 206 10.53 -5.20 8.60
N LEU A 207 11.51 -6.12 8.62
CA LEU A 207 12.06 -6.71 9.84
C LEU A 207 12.92 -5.73 10.65
N MET A 208 13.28 -4.57 10.09
CA MET A 208 14.04 -3.52 10.76
C MET A 208 13.74 -2.14 10.14
N GLU A 209 13.15 -1.24 10.93
CA GLU A 209 13.01 0.18 10.57
C GLU A 209 14.26 0.96 11.05
N LEU A 210 15.02 1.53 10.10
CA LEU A 210 16.16 2.40 10.39
C LEU A 210 15.75 3.87 10.25
N HIS A 211 15.80 4.60 11.36
CA HIS A 211 15.63 6.05 11.40
C HIS A 211 16.93 6.74 11.02
N CYS A 212 16.84 7.72 10.12
CA CYS A 212 17.94 8.54 9.67
C CYS A 212 17.64 9.99 10.05
N VAL A 213 18.28 10.47 11.11
CA VAL A 213 18.12 11.84 11.61
C VAL A 213 19.29 12.68 11.11
N ALA A 214 19.00 13.87 10.59
CA ALA A 214 19.97 14.88 10.23
C ALA A 214 19.80 16.11 11.12
N VAL A 215 20.82 16.41 11.93
CA VAL A 215 20.94 17.68 12.63
C VAL A 215 21.37 18.71 11.60
N CYS A 216 20.46 19.61 11.24
CA CYS A 216 20.68 20.57 10.15
C CYS A 216 21.22 21.88 10.72
N TYR A 217 22.35 22.38 10.22
CA TYR A 217 22.92 23.66 10.65
C TYR A 217 22.99 24.66 9.51
N ASN A 218 22.88 25.95 9.86
CA ASN A 218 23.16 27.05 8.95
C ASN A 218 24.64 27.42 9.05
N LYS A 219 25.37 27.34 7.92
CA LYS A 219 26.81 27.59 7.89
C LYS A 219 27.21 29.01 8.30
N SER A 220 26.40 30.01 7.97
CA SER A 220 26.70 31.42 8.22
C SER A 220 26.53 31.81 9.70
N THR A 221 25.59 31.18 10.40
CA THR A 221 25.28 31.51 11.80
C THR A 221 25.76 30.46 12.80
N SER A 222 26.20 29.30 12.31
CA SER A 222 26.46 28.09 13.10
C SER A 222 25.28 27.63 13.95
N LYS A 223 24.06 28.13 13.71
CA LYS A 223 22.86 27.70 14.45
C LYS A 223 22.28 26.42 13.89
N ILE A 224 21.67 25.62 14.77
CA ILE A 224 21.01 24.35 14.42
C ILE A 224 19.51 24.56 14.33
N LEU A 225 18.89 23.96 13.30
CA LEU A 225 17.45 23.94 13.11
C LEU A 225 16.83 22.87 14.01
N ILE A 226 15.85 23.27 14.81
CA ILE A 226 15.05 22.37 15.65
C ILE A 226 13.56 22.51 15.28
N ALA A 227 12.81 21.42 15.42
CA ALA A 227 11.40 21.36 15.03
C ALA A 227 10.54 20.83 16.17
N LYS A 228 9.43 21.51 16.46
CA LYS A 228 8.43 21.09 17.44
C LYS A 228 7.42 20.17 16.79
N ARG A 229 7.29 18.95 17.31
CA ARG A 229 6.35 17.96 16.80
C ARG A 229 4.90 18.40 17.00
N SER A 230 4.05 18.05 16.04
CA SER A 230 2.62 18.33 16.12
C SER A 230 1.96 17.61 17.30
N ASP A 231 0.93 18.24 17.87
CA ASP A 231 0.18 17.73 19.03
C ASP A 231 -0.59 16.45 18.69
N ASN A 232 -0.90 16.24 17.40
CA ASN A 232 -1.64 15.07 16.91
C ASN A 232 -0.76 13.81 16.75
N ARG A 233 0.52 13.85 17.16
CA ARG A 233 1.45 12.73 17.01
C ARG A 233 1.30 11.74 18.15
N ASN A 234 1.09 10.46 17.81
CA ASN A 234 0.97 9.38 18.81
C ASN A 234 2.19 9.24 19.73
N ASN A 235 3.39 9.60 19.26
CA ASN A 235 4.63 9.51 20.02
C ASN A 235 5.34 10.86 20.04
N ASN A 236 5.77 11.26 21.25
CA ASN A 236 6.48 12.51 21.52
C ASN A 236 5.74 13.74 20.96
N ALA A 237 4.42 13.82 21.12
CA ALA A 237 3.64 15.02 20.80
C ALA A 237 4.22 16.26 21.49
N SER A 238 4.21 17.39 20.79
CA SER A 238 4.62 18.71 21.31
C SER A 238 6.08 18.82 21.80
N LYS A 239 6.93 17.82 21.52
CA LYS A 239 8.35 17.80 21.87
C LYS A 239 9.22 18.32 20.73
N TRP A 240 10.30 19.01 21.06
CA TRP A 240 11.34 19.43 20.12
C TRP A 240 12.26 18.28 19.69
N GLU A 241 12.57 18.21 18.40
CA GLU A 241 13.43 17.22 17.74
C GLU A 241 14.17 17.83 16.53
N PHE A 242 14.87 16.99 15.74
CA PHE A 242 15.67 17.38 14.58
C PHE A 242 15.10 16.94 13.23
N GLY A 243 13.86 16.43 13.20
CA GLY A 243 13.31 15.68 12.07
C GLY A 243 13.79 14.22 12.04
N CYS A 244 13.24 13.43 11.11
CA CYS A 244 13.59 12.02 10.97
C CYS A 244 13.11 11.48 9.62
N ALA A 245 14.03 10.90 8.85
CA ALA A 245 13.73 10.13 7.66
C ALA A 245 13.74 8.63 7.98
N LYS A 246 13.03 7.82 7.19
CA LYS A 246 13.05 6.36 7.30
C LYS A 246 13.78 5.79 6.10
N ALA A 247 14.81 4.98 6.34
CA ALA A 247 15.54 4.31 5.28
C ALA A 247 14.61 3.46 4.41
N SER A 248 14.91 3.40 3.12
CA SER A 248 14.19 2.61 2.12
C SER A 248 15.17 1.68 1.40
N LEU A 249 14.67 0.56 0.87
CA LEU A 249 15.47 -0.40 0.09
C LEU A 249 15.94 0.17 -1.24
N GLU A 250 15.17 1.10 -1.83
CA GLU A 250 15.36 1.58 -3.20
C GLU A 250 16.24 2.84 -3.28
N THR A 251 16.45 3.53 -2.15
CA THR A 251 17.13 4.83 -2.10
C THR A 251 18.28 4.83 -1.11
N SER A 252 19.36 5.52 -1.45
CA SER A 252 20.49 5.71 -0.53
C SER A 252 20.07 6.52 0.70
N ILE A 253 20.76 6.31 1.84
CA ILE A 253 20.53 7.07 3.08
C ILE A 253 20.63 8.58 2.83
N ILE A 254 21.60 9.00 2.02
CA ILE A 254 21.81 10.41 1.65
C ILE A 254 20.56 10.97 0.98
N ASN A 255 20.07 10.32 -0.08
CA ASN A 255 18.91 10.81 -0.82
C ASN A 255 17.65 10.74 0.04
N THR A 256 17.46 9.69 0.82
CA THR A 256 16.34 9.57 1.78
C THR A 256 16.32 10.73 2.78
N ILE A 257 17.48 11.13 3.33
CA ILE A 257 17.58 12.28 4.23
C ILE A 257 17.23 13.57 3.49
N LYS A 258 17.79 13.80 2.29
CA LYS A 258 17.51 15.01 1.50
C LYS A 258 16.04 15.16 1.17
N ASP A 259 15.44 14.12 0.60
CA ASP A 259 14.06 14.15 0.12
C ASP A 259 13.06 14.38 1.27
N GLU A 260 13.27 13.73 2.42
CA GLU A 260 12.33 13.87 3.54
C GLU A 260 12.47 15.23 4.24
N TYR A 261 13.67 15.82 4.30
CA TYR A 261 13.87 17.15 4.88
C TYR A 261 13.40 18.28 3.94
N GLU A 262 13.56 18.12 2.63
CA GLU A 262 12.92 19.02 1.65
C GLU A 262 11.39 18.97 1.81
N LYS A 263 10.82 17.79 1.96
CA LYS A 263 9.38 17.62 2.14
C LYS A 263 8.85 18.13 3.49
N ASP A 264 9.55 17.85 4.59
CA ASP A 264 9.08 18.18 5.94
C ASP A 264 9.31 19.64 6.30
N PHE A 265 10.39 20.25 5.81
CA PHE A 265 10.81 21.60 6.20
C PHE A 265 11.04 22.55 5.02
N ASN A 266 10.95 22.09 3.77
CA ASN A 266 11.26 22.89 2.58
C ASN A 266 12.70 23.45 2.59
N ILE A 267 13.65 22.58 3.00
CA ILE A 267 15.09 22.89 3.02
C ILE A 267 15.87 21.93 2.14
N ASN A 268 16.87 22.46 1.45
CA ASN A 268 17.87 21.65 0.76
C ASN A 268 19.07 21.49 1.68
N ILE A 269 19.44 20.23 1.93
CA ILE A 269 20.54 19.90 2.84
C ILE A 269 21.58 19.01 2.17
N GLU A 270 22.81 19.11 2.64
CA GLU A 270 23.90 18.21 2.29
C GLU A 270 24.44 17.53 3.55
N PRO A 271 24.16 16.22 3.75
CA PRO A 271 24.75 15.47 4.85
C PRO A 271 26.28 15.49 4.79
N ILE A 272 26.93 15.65 5.93
CA ILE A 272 28.39 15.53 6.03
C ILE A 272 28.75 14.05 5.90
N THR A 273 29.55 13.74 4.88
CA THR A 273 29.86 12.37 4.46
C THR A 273 31.32 12.02 4.66
N ASP A 274 31.59 10.74 4.91
CA ASP A 274 32.93 10.17 4.83
C ASP A 274 33.19 9.69 3.39
N CYS A 275 33.98 10.47 2.65
CA CYS A 275 34.39 10.16 1.29
C CYS A 275 35.74 9.43 1.20
N THR A 276 36.29 8.93 2.31
CA THR A 276 37.53 8.13 2.28
C THR A 276 37.34 6.84 1.48
N ARG A 277 36.10 6.33 1.42
CA ARG A 277 35.67 5.21 0.58
C ARG A 277 35.05 5.75 -0.71
N LYS A 278 35.85 5.83 -1.78
CA LYS A 278 35.49 6.49 -3.05
C LYS A 278 34.17 6.03 -3.68
N ASP A 279 33.84 4.74 -3.56
CA ASP A 279 32.64 4.15 -4.16
C ASP A 279 31.45 4.08 -3.18
N ASP A 280 31.63 4.49 -1.91
CA ASP A 280 30.65 4.34 -0.84
C ASP A 280 30.74 5.51 0.15
N CYS A 281 30.48 6.72 -0.34
CA CYS A 281 30.40 7.92 0.48
C CYS A 281 29.11 7.89 1.31
N GLN A 282 29.23 7.84 2.64
CA GLN A 282 28.09 7.72 3.55
C GLN A 282 28.10 8.80 4.63
N PRO A 283 26.93 9.22 5.17
CA PRO A 283 26.88 10.19 6.26
C PRO A 283 27.67 9.73 7.48
N ILE A 284 28.40 10.65 8.11
CA ILE A 284 29.15 10.36 9.34
C ILE A 284 28.18 10.33 10.53
N PRO A 285 28.06 9.21 11.25
CA PRO A 285 27.20 9.15 12.44
C PRO A 285 27.75 10.01 13.58
N LEU A 286 26.92 10.89 14.13
CA LEU A 286 27.14 11.54 15.42
C LEU A 286 26.80 10.58 16.57
N ALA A 287 25.71 9.84 16.42
CA ALA A 287 25.24 8.88 17.41
C ALA A 287 24.41 7.77 16.76
N ILE A 288 24.35 6.63 17.42
CA ILE A 288 23.43 5.53 17.11
C ILE A 288 22.53 5.37 18.32
N TYR A 289 21.22 5.26 18.10
CA TYR A 289 20.25 5.11 19.17
C TYR A 289 19.28 3.96 18.91
N GLN A 290 18.57 3.57 19.96
CA GLN A 290 17.53 2.56 19.90
C GLN A 290 16.37 2.99 20.79
N VAL A 291 15.16 2.91 20.27
CA VAL A 291 13.93 3.22 21.02
C VAL A 291 12.95 2.06 20.96
N LYS A 292 12.31 1.75 22.08
CA LYS A 292 11.25 0.75 22.16
C LYS A 292 9.90 1.42 21.85
N LYS A 293 9.23 0.93 20.81
CA LYS A 293 7.85 1.29 20.47
C LYS A 293 6.92 0.09 20.69
N SER A 294 5.62 0.28 20.45
CA SER A 294 4.59 -0.75 20.59
C SER A 294 4.82 -1.97 19.68
N ASP A 295 5.43 -1.74 18.51
CA ASP A 295 5.66 -2.70 17.43
C ASP A 295 7.10 -3.28 17.43
N GLY A 296 8.00 -2.80 18.27
CA GLY A 296 9.34 -3.36 18.40
C GLY A 296 10.42 -2.38 18.80
N LEU A 297 11.67 -2.77 18.54
CA LEU A 297 12.85 -1.93 18.76
C LEU A 297 13.21 -1.24 17.45
N HIS A 298 13.09 0.09 17.41
CA HIS A 298 13.51 0.89 16.27
C HIS A 298 14.94 1.34 16.50
N LYS A 299 15.74 1.31 15.44
CA LYS A 299 17.14 1.74 15.47
C LYS A 299 17.25 3.04 14.70
N GLY A 300 18.16 3.91 15.10
CA GLY A 300 18.40 5.13 14.38
C GLY A 300 19.85 5.57 14.39
N ILE A 301 20.21 6.31 13.35
CA ILE A 301 21.47 7.02 13.22
C ILE A 301 21.17 8.52 13.20
N ILE A 302 21.97 9.28 13.93
CA ILE A 302 21.96 10.73 13.92
C ILE A 302 23.20 11.18 13.17
N THR A 303 23.04 12.10 12.23
CA THR A 303 24.08 12.62 11.34
C THR A 303 24.02 14.15 11.34
N LEU A 304 25.03 14.81 10.79
CA LEU A 304 25.08 16.26 10.66
C LEU A 304 24.88 16.63 9.18
N ALA A 305 24.13 17.69 8.88
CA ALA A 305 23.91 18.16 7.52
C ALA A 305 23.94 19.70 7.43
N GLU A 306 24.53 20.21 6.36
CA GLU A 306 24.56 21.65 6.06
C GLU A 306 23.28 22.04 5.30
N ILE A 307 22.61 23.12 5.70
CA ILE A 307 21.56 23.73 4.87
C ILE A 307 22.24 24.59 3.80
N ILE A 308 21.99 24.25 2.53
CA ILE A 308 22.69 24.84 1.38
C ILE A 308 22.09 26.17 0.92
N ASN A 309 20.82 26.43 1.24
CA ASN A 309 20.12 27.65 0.83
C ASN A 309 19.87 28.57 2.03
N ASP A 310 19.73 29.87 1.75
CA ASP A 310 19.19 30.81 2.73
C ASP A 310 17.76 30.40 3.09
N TYR A 311 17.55 30.02 4.35
CA TYR A 311 16.27 29.54 4.85
C TYR A 311 15.68 30.48 5.89
N ASP A 312 14.47 30.95 5.62
CA ASP A 312 13.70 31.83 6.49
C ASP A 312 12.61 31.03 7.21
N ILE A 313 12.87 30.69 8.48
CA ILE A 313 11.94 29.92 9.32
C ILE A 313 10.57 30.59 9.47
N SER A 314 10.46 31.91 9.28
CA SER A 314 9.18 32.62 9.41
C SER A 314 8.17 32.27 8.31
N LYS A 315 8.65 31.65 7.22
CA LYS A 315 7.83 31.15 6.11
C LYS A 315 7.44 29.69 6.25
N PHE A 316 7.82 29.03 7.35
CA PHE A 316 7.42 27.66 7.61
C PHE A 316 5.92 27.59 7.90
N GLU A 317 5.23 26.72 7.16
CA GLU A 317 3.83 26.40 7.38
C GLU A 317 3.74 25.08 8.17
N PRO A 318 2.95 25.02 9.25
CA PRO A 318 2.76 23.79 10.02
C PRO A 318 2.35 22.61 9.14
N THR A 319 3.00 21.47 9.35
CA THR A 319 2.73 20.22 8.65
C THR A 319 1.97 19.26 9.55
N SER A 320 1.54 18.12 8.98
CA SER A 320 0.99 17.02 9.79
C SER A 320 1.97 16.46 10.85
N LYS A 321 3.27 16.75 10.72
CA LYS A 321 4.33 16.24 11.59
C LYS A 321 4.85 17.28 12.58
N HIS A 322 4.93 18.54 12.18
CA HIS A 322 5.60 19.60 12.93
C HIS A 322 4.79 20.89 12.92
N ASN A 323 4.72 21.55 14.08
CA ASN A 323 3.96 22.78 14.28
C ASN A 323 4.83 24.04 14.17
N GLU A 324 6.11 23.94 14.53
CA GLU A 324 6.98 25.11 14.72
C GLU A 324 8.44 24.75 14.44
N LEU A 325 9.21 25.71 13.96
CA LEU A 325 10.66 25.63 13.79
C LEU A 325 11.35 26.73 14.59
N ALA A 326 12.55 26.45 15.08
CA ALA A 326 13.40 27.44 15.74
C ALA A 326 14.88 27.20 15.41
N TRP A 327 15.67 28.27 15.55
CA TRP A 327 17.12 28.22 15.52
C TRP A 327 17.67 28.20 16.93
N ILE A 328 18.62 27.32 17.21
CA ILE A 328 19.32 27.25 18.50
C ILE A 328 20.83 27.39 18.30
N GLY A 329 21.45 28.28 19.07
CA GLY A 329 22.89 28.45 19.21
C GLY A 329 23.49 27.59 20.33
N GLU A 330 24.82 27.46 20.35
CA GLU A 330 25.54 26.69 21.38
C GLU A 330 25.39 27.34 22.77
N ASP A 331 25.31 28.67 22.82
CA ASP A 331 25.11 29.49 24.02
C ASP A 331 23.70 29.35 24.62
N GLU A 332 22.71 28.93 23.82
CA GLU A 332 21.30 28.82 24.22
C GLU A 332 20.97 27.43 24.84
N LEU A 333 21.92 26.48 24.85
CA LEU A 333 21.68 25.08 25.20
C LEU A 333 21.31 24.83 26.66
N GLU A 334 22.02 25.47 27.58
CA GLU A 334 21.79 25.25 29.01
C GLU A 334 20.45 25.84 29.43
N ASP A 335 20.05 26.97 28.83
CA ASP A 335 18.81 27.68 29.12
C ASP A 335 17.58 27.14 28.38
N PHE A 336 17.76 26.26 27.40
CA PHE A 336 16.64 25.63 26.69
C PHE A 336 15.86 24.67 27.62
N ASN A 337 14.65 25.07 28.02
CA ASN A 337 13.85 24.39 29.05
C ASN A 337 12.51 23.83 28.54
N GLU A 338 12.27 23.86 27.23
CA GLU A 338 11.06 23.25 26.66
C GLU A 338 11.14 21.72 26.61
N ASN A 339 9.99 21.07 26.42
CA ASN A 339 9.92 19.61 26.33
C ASN A 339 10.62 19.11 25.05
N THR A 340 11.57 18.18 25.20
CA THR A 340 12.36 17.63 24.08
C THR A 340 12.21 16.11 23.98
N VAL A 341 12.64 15.56 22.85
CA VAL A 341 12.95 14.12 22.75
C VAL A 341 14.11 13.74 23.68
N PRO A 342 14.26 12.45 24.04
CA PRO A 342 15.43 11.98 24.78
C PRO A 342 16.75 12.37 24.10
N ASP A 343 17.78 12.64 24.88
CA ASP A 343 19.13 12.97 24.44
C ASP A 343 19.24 14.19 23.51
N PHE A 344 18.23 15.07 23.48
CA PHE A 344 18.22 16.27 22.65
C PHE A 344 19.41 17.20 22.93
N LYS A 345 19.66 17.57 24.19
CA LYS A 345 20.79 18.43 24.57
C LYS A 345 22.14 17.79 24.28
N GLU A 346 22.28 16.49 24.55
CA GLU A 346 23.52 15.76 24.25
C GLU A 346 23.78 15.64 22.75
N THR A 347 22.73 15.45 21.95
CA THR A 347 22.82 15.48 20.48
C THR A 347 23.30 16.84 19.98
N LEU A 348 22.77 17.94 20.51
CA LEU A 348 23.22 19.29 20.17
C LEU A 348 24.69 19.50 20.55
N LYS A 349 25.10 19.11 21.76
CA LYS A 349 26.51 19.21 22.19
C LYS A 349 27.46 18.46 21.24
N LEU A 350 27.08 17.25 20.81
CA LEU A 350 27.86 16.48 19.83
C LEU A 350 27.92 17.19 18.46
N ALA A 351 26.80 17.75 18.01
CA ALA A 351 26.73 18.49 16.75
C ALA A 351 27.62 19.75 16.78
N PHE A 352 27.50 20.60 17.80
CA PHE A 352 28.33 21.81 17.94
C PHE A 352 29.82 21.47 18.08
N LYS A 353 30.16 20.47 18.89
CA LYS A 353 31.54 19.98 18.96
C LYS A 353 32.07 19.60 17.58
N LYS A 354 31.26 18.90 16.77
CA LYS A 354 31.66 18.48 15.42
C LYS A 354 31.80 19.67 14.45
N LEU A 355 30.93 20.66 14.55
CA LEU A 355 31.04 21.91 13.79
C LEU A 355 32.35 22.66 14.10
N ASN A 356 32.68 22.77 15.38
CA ASN A 356 33.91 23.42 15.85
C ASN A 356 35.17 22.69 15.36
N GLU A 357 35.16 21.34 15.37
CA GLU A 357 36.26 20.53 14.80
C GLU A 357 36.45 20.76 13.30
N ASN A 358 35.35 20.83 12.53
CA ASN A 358 35.41 21.02 11.07
C ASN A 358 35.91 22.43 10.71
N GLN A 359 35.47 23.47 11.42
CA GLN A 359 35.95 24.85 11.21
C GLN A 359 37.46 24.98 11.47
N LEU A 360 37.98 24.32 12.51
CA LEU A 360 39.41 24.28 12.80
C LEU A 360 40.19 23.60 11.67
N GLN A 361 39.68 22.51 11.09
CA GLN A 361 40.31 21.82 9.96
C GLN A 361 40.30 22.65 8.66
N GLU A 362 39.24 23.39 8.37
CA GLU A 362 39.19 24.30 7.23
C GLU A 362 40.17 25.47 7.37
N SER A 363 40.32 26.02 8.58
CA SER A 363 41.27 27.12 8.87
C SER A 363 42.75 26.72 8.85
N THR A 364 43.05 25.42 9.01
CA THR A 364 44.43 24.90 9.00
C THR A 364 44.90 24.49 7.58
N ASN A 365 43.96 24.38 6.63
CA ASN A 365 44.20 23.99 5.23
C ASN A 365 44.15 25.19 4.25
N MET A 366 43.89 26.41 4.73
CA MET A 366 44.11 27.68 4.03
C MET A 366 45.46 28.25 4.43
#